data_AF-A0A2M8Z2U7-F1
#
_entry.id   AF-A0A2M8Z2U7-F1
#
_cell.length_a   1.000
_cell.length_b   1.000
_cell.length_c   1.000
_cell.angle_alpha   90.00
_cell.angle_beta   90.00
_cell.angle_gamma   90.00
#
_symmetry.space_group_name_H-M   'P 1'
#
loop_
_entity.id
_entity.type
_entity.pdbx_description
1 polymer ?
#
loop_
_entity_poly.entity_id
_entity_poly.type
_entity_poly.pdbx_seq_one_letter_code
_entity_poly.pdbx_strand_id
1 'polypeptide(L)'
;MNESRKYTIYAVDFDGTLVESVWPGIGEPNQALINHLIKRRRGGNKVILWTCRCGSRLEEAVSWCRNYDLEFDAVNENLSEMVKLFGNDSRKIFADVYIDDKAKVKAKYRIPYQGGEDDGRTRS
;
A
#
# COMPACT_ATOMS: atom_id res chain seq x y z
N MET A 1 16.75 -4.72 -23.51
CA MET A 1 15.35 -5.16 -23.66
C MET A 1 14.66 -4.90 -22.33
N ASN A 2 13.93 -3.79 -22.19
CA ASN A 2 13.14 -3.55 -20.99
C ASN A 2 11.68 -3.72 -21.39
N GLU A 3 11.16 -4.95 -21.29
CA GLU A 3 9.72 -5.12 -21.37
C GLU A 3 9.11 -4.42 -20.15
N SER A 4 8.28 -3.42 -20.40
CA SER A 4 7.48 -2.78 -19.35
C SER A 4 6.65 -3.85 -18.65
N ARG A 5 6.86 -4.00 -17.35
CA ARG A 5 6.12 -4.90 -16.47
C ARG A 5 4.60 -4.77 -16.70
N LYS A 6 3.93 -5.90 -16.97
CA LYS A 6 2.49 -5.95 -17.34
C LYS A 6 1.51 -5.98 -16.16
N TYR A 7 1.98 -5.85 -14.93
CA TYR A 7 1.15 -5.95 -13.73
C TYR A 7 1.32 -4.71 -12.85
N THR A 8 0.36 -4.48 -11.96
CA THR A 8 0.41 -3.43 -10.94
C THR A 8 0.78 -4.04 -9.58
N ILE A 9 1.61 -3.37 -8.80
CA ILE A 9 1.91 -3.65 -7.39
C ILE A 9 1.10 -2.67 -6.55
N TYR A 10 0.26 -3.22 -5.68
CA TYR A 10 -0.50 -2.49 -4.68
C TYR A 10 0.16 -2.68 -3.32
N ALA A 11 0.62 -1.61 -2.69
CA ALA A 11 0.93 -1.60 -1.26
C ALA A 11 -0.32 -1.10 -0.52
N VAL A 12 -0.82 -1.89 0.42
CA VAL A 12 -2.05 -1.59 1.15
C VAL A 12 -1.81 -1.61 2.65
N ASP A 13 -2.25 -0.55 3.34
CA ASP A 13 -2.26 -0.47 4.79
C ASP A 13 -3.35 -1.37 5.42
N PHE A 14 -3.23 -1.66 6.71
CA PHE A 14 -4.19 -2.48 7.46
C PHE A 14 -5.20 -1.62 8.23
N ASP A 15 -4.73 -0.94 9.28
CA ASP A 15 -5.57 -0.28 10.30
C ASP A 15 -6.14 1.06 9.82
N GLY A 16 -7.45 1.12 9.59
CA GLY A 16 -8.12 2.26 8.96
C GLY A 16 -8.29 2.10 7.45
N THR A 17 -7.69 1.07 6.86
CA THR A 17 -7.68 0.82 5.42
C THR A 17 -8.42 -0.47 5.04
N LEU A 18 -7.85 -1.64 5.41
CA LEU A 18 -8.49 -2.95 5.21
C LEU A 18 -9.55 -3.24 6.27
N VAL A 19 -9.37 -2.66 7.45
CA VAL A 19 -10.30 -2.74 8.58
C VAL A 19 -10.48 -1.36 9.20
N GLU A 20 -11.52 -1.17 10.01
CA GLU A 20 -11.60 0.00 10.88
C GLU A 20 -10.40 0.07 11.84
N SER A 21 -9.94 1.29 12.14
CA SER A 21 -8.78 1.49 13.01
C SER A 21 -9.15 1.29 14.48
N VAL A 22 -9.07 0.03 14.94
CA VAL A 22 -9.36 -0.36 16.33
C VAL A 22 -8.09 -0.92 16.96
N TRP A 23 -7.16 -0.05 17.37
CA TRP A 23 -5.94 -0.50 18.03
C TRP A 23 -6.17 -0.84 19.51
N PRO A 24 -5.67 -1.97 20.05
CA PRO A 24 -4.82 -2.99 19.43
C PRO A 24 -5.58 -4.19 18.83
N GLY A 25 -6.91 -4.14 18.75
CA GLY A 25 -7.75 -5.18 18.17
C GLY A 25 -7.78 -5.16 16.63
N ILE A 26 -8.76 -5.82 16.03
CA ILE A 26 -9.05 -5.72 14.59
C ILE A 26 -10.49 -5.25 14.46
N GLY A 27 -10.71 -4.18 13.70
CA GLY A 27 -12.04 -3.60 13.49
C GLY A 27 -12.85 -4.31 12.39
N GLU A 28 -14.00 -3.74 12.05
CA GLU A 28 -14.87 -4.27 11.01
C GLU A 28 -14.20 -4.23 9.62
N PRO A 29 -14.49 -5.21 8.73
CA PRO A 29 -13.84 -5.34 7.44
C PRO A 29 -14.30 -4.26 6.44
N ASN A 30 -13.34 -3.68 5.71
CA ASN A 30 -13.63 -2.96 4.46
C ASN A 30 -13.81 -3.97 3.32
N GLN A 31 -14.98 -4.63 3.28
CA GLN A 31 -15.26 -5.71 2.33
C GLN A 31 -15.11 -5.28 0.86
N ALA A 32 -15.42 -4.02 0.55
CA ALA A 32 -15.28 -3.47 -0.80
C ALA A 32 -13.82 -3.45 -1.27
N LEU A 33 -12.91 -2.96 -0.41
CA LEU A 33 -11.47 -2.93 -0.72
C LEU A 33 -10.89 -4.35 -0.78
N ILE A 34 -11.26 -5.22 0.16
CA ILE A 34 -10.81 -6.62 0.18
C ILE A 34 -11.18 -7.32 -1.14
N ASN A 35 -12.44 -7.23 -1.55
CA ASN A 35 -12.92 -7.82 -2.81
C ASN A 35 -12.20 -7.23 -4.03
N HIS A 36 -11.91 -5.93 -4.01
CA HIS A 36 -11.15 -5.27 -5.07
C HIS A 36 -9.74 -5.87 -5.20
N LEU A 37 -9.01 -6.01 -4.10
CA LEU A 37 -7.64 -6.54 -4.09
C LEU A 37 -7.58 -8.01 -4.51
N ILE A 38 -8.54 -8.83 -4.08
CA ILE A 38 -8.68 -10.22 -4.54
C ILE A 38 -8.85 -10.27 -6.07
N LYS A 39 -9.72 -9.42 -6.64
CA LYS A 39 -9.90 -9.31 -8.09
C LYS A 39 -8.60 -8.86 -8.79
N ARG A 40 -7.85 -7.92 -8.20
CA ARG A 40 -6.55 -7.49 -8.74
C ARG A 40 -5.56 -8.66 -8.76
N ARG A 41 -5.41 -9.42 -7.66
CA ARG A 41 -4.56 -10.62 -7.60
C ARG A 41 -4.91 -11.63 -8.67
N ARG A 42 -6.20 -11.96 -8.83
CA ARG A 42 -6.70 -12.88 -9.86
C ARG A 42 -6.36 -12.41 -11.30
N GLY A 43 -6.23 -11.10 -11.51
CA GLY A 43 -5.77 -10.52 -12.77
C GLY A 43 -4.24 -10.48 -12.96
N GLY A 44 -3.46 -11.17 -12.13
CA GLY A 44 -1.99 -11.21 -12.20
C GLY A 44 -1.29 -10.01 -11.54
N ASN A 45 -2.02 -9.16 -10.82
CA ASN A 45 -1.42 -8.07 -10.04
C ASN A 45 -0.85 -8.58 -8.72
N LYS A 46 0.01 -7.77 -8.12
CA LYS A 46 0.69 -8.08 -6.86
C LYS A 46 0.14 -7.21 -5.74
N VAL A 47 -0.05 -7.80 -4.56
CA VAL A 47 -0.54 -7.09 -3.38
C VAL A 47 0.42 -7.32 -2.24
N ILE A 48 0.90 -6.24 -1.63
CA ILE A 48 1.82 -6.23 -0.49
C ILE A 48 1.06 -5.64 0.69
N LEU A 49 1.00 -6.37 1.80
CA LEU A 49 0.55 -5.79 3.06
C LEU A 49 1.65 -4.87 3.57
N TRP A 50 1.36 -3.58 3.74
CA TRP A 50 2.31 -2.59 4.21
C TRP A 50 1.75 -1.86 5.43
N THR A 51 2.07 -2.37 6.62
CA THR A 51 1.46 -1.97 7.89
C THR A 51 2.50 -1.72 8.96
N CYS A 52 2.19 -0.84 9.92
CA CYS A 52 3.01 -0.65 11.11
C CYS A 52 2.91 -1.81 12.13
N ARG A 53 1.98 -2.76 11.95
CA ARG A 53 1.91 -3.96 12.79
C ARG A 53 3.21 -4.77 12.69
N CYS A 54 3.63 -5.34 13.81
CA CYS A 54 4.86 -6.13 13.93
C CYS A 54 4.66 -7.33 14.88
N GLY A 55 5.55 -8.31 14.77
CA GLY A 55 5.50 -9.53 15.60
C GLY A 55 4.15 -10.25 15.50
N SER A 56 3.63 -10.70 16.64
CA SER A 56 2.35 -11.42 16.72
C SER A 56 1.17 -10.64 16.16
N ARG A 57 1.19 -9.31 16.21
CA ARG A 57 0.12 -8.47 15.64
C ARG A 57 0.13 -8.47 14.12
N LEU A 58 1.30 -8.60 13.51
CA LEU A 58 1.43 -8.74 12.07
C LEU A 58 0.91 -10.11 11.64
N GLU A 59 1.28 -11.17 12.36
CA GLU A 59 0.78 -12.53 12.12
C GLU A 59 -0.75 -12.61 12.25
N GLU A 60 -1.31 -11.93 13.27
CA GLU A 60 -2.76 -11.81 13.48
C GLU A 60 -3.44 -11.13 12.29
N ALA A 61 -2.92 -9.99 11.81
CA ALA A 61 -3.47 -9.26 10.67
C ALA A 61 -3.41 -10.08 9.37
N VAL A 62 -2.28 -10.74 9.11
CA VAL A 62 -2.13 -11.62 7.93
C VAL A 62 -3.10 -12.79 8.00
N SER A 63 -3.22 -13.44 9.15
CA SER A 63 -4.13 -14.58 9.34
C SER A 63 -5.59 -14.15 9.23
N TRP A 64 -5.95 -12.98 9.76
CA TRP A 64 -7.27 -12.40 9.60
C TRP A 64 -7.61 -12.16 8.12
N CYS A 65 -6.68 -11.61 7.33
CA CYS A 65 -6.91 -11.39 5.89
C CYS A 65 -7.16 -12.70 5.12
N ARG A 66 -6.45 -13.78 5.48
CA ARG A 66 -6.64 -15.10 4.87
C ARG A 66 -8.05 -15.64 5.08
N ASN A 67 -8.72 -15.33 6.20
CA ASN A 67 -10.10 -15.74 6.45
C ASN A 67 -11.11 -15.08 5.49
N TYR A 68 -10.69 -14.04 4.77
CA TYR A 68 -11.46 -13.36 3.73
C TYR A 68 -10.93 -13.67 2.32
N ASP A 69 -10.11 -14.71 2.15
CA ASP A 69 -9.44 -15.08 0.90
C ASP A 69 -8.49 -14.00 0.33
N LEU A 70 -8.06 -13.05 1.16
CA LEU A 70 -7.06 -12.06 0.77
C LEU A 70 -5.67 -12.52 1.21
N GLU A 71 -4.85 -12.86 0.23
CA GLU A 71 -3.45 -13.19 0.41
C GLU A 71 -2.53 -12.03 -0.05
N PHE A 72 -1.26 -12.11 0.33
CA PHE A 72 -0.24 -11.13 -0.03
C PHE A 72 0.95 -11.80 -0.72
N ASP A 73 1.54 -11.13 -1.70
CA ASP A 73 2.78 -11.56 -2.38
C ASP A 73 4.01 -11.24 -1.53
N ALA A 74 3.91 -10.24 -0.66
CA ALA A 74 4.89 -9.91 0.37
C ALA A 74 4.20 -9.19 1.54
N VAL A 75 4.85 -9.16 2.71
CA VAL A 75 4.35 -8.47 3.91
C VAL A 75 5.49 -7.60 4.45
N ASN A 76 5.31 -6.29 4.44
CA ASN A 76 6.32 -5.30 4.84
C ASN A 76 7.68 -5.44 4.12
N GLU A 77 7.69 -6.04 2.93
CA GLU A 77 8.89 -6.34 2.15
C GLU A 77 8.68 -6.04 0.66
N ASN A 78 9.78 -5.70 -0.04
CA ASN A 78 9.75 -5.54 -1.50
C ASN A 78 9.64 -6.91 -2.17
N LEU A 79 9.01 -6.94 -3.36
CA LEU A 79 9.04 -8.15 -4.18
C LEU A 79 10.47 -8.47 -4.62
N SER A 80 10.84 -9.74 -4.61
CA SER A 80 12.18 -10.21 -4.96
C SER A 80 12.63 -9.76 -6.36
N GLU A 81 11.69 -9.71 -7.31
CA GLU A 81 11.94 -9.24 -8.67
C GLU A 81 12.19 -7.73 -8.75
N MET A 82 11.64 -6.94 -7.83
CA MET A 82 11.91 -5.50 -7.75
C MET A 82 13.28 -5.24 -7.13
N VAL A 83 13.65 -5.98 -6.09
CA VAL A 83 15.00 -5.93 -5.49
C VAL A 83 16.07 -6.24 -6.55
N LYS A 84 15.86 -7.28 -7.36
CA LYS A 84 16.76 -7.63 -8.48
C LYS A 84 16.82 -6.54 -9.54
N LEU A 85 15.67 -5.95 -9.90
CA LEU A 85 15.59 -4.92 -10.92
C LEU A 85 16.32 -3.64 -10.54
N PHE A 86 16.22 -3.20 -9.27
CA PHE A 86 16.87 -1.98 -8.80
C PHE A 86 18.30 -2.20 -8.28
N GLY A 87 18.70 -3.46 -8.07
CA GLY A 87 20.02 -3.81 -7.52
C GLY A 87 20.16 -3.46 -6.04
N ASN A 88 19.07 -3.13 -5.35
CA ASN A 88 19.03 -2.86 -3.92
C ASN A 88 17.67 -3.22 -3.31
N ASP A 89 17.65 -3.49 -2.01
CA ASP A 89 16.42 -3.61 -1.23
C ASP A 89 16.26 -2.36 -0.37
N SER A 90 15.44 -1.42 -0.85
CA SER A 90 15.23 -0.16 -0.15
C SER A 90 14.24 -0.35 1.00
N ARG A 91 14.44 0.38 2.11
CA ARG A 91 13.50 0.32 3.25
C ARG A 91 12.06 0.70 2.87
N LYS A 92 11.88 1.53 1.84
CA LYS A 92 10.56 1.89 1.32
C LYS A 92 10.08 0.79 0.38
N ILE A 93 8.83 0.36 0.56
CA ILE A 93 8.19 -0.56 -0.39
C ILE A 93 7.96 0.16 -1.70
N PHE A 94 8.47 -0.42 -2.79
CA PHE A 94 8.15 -0.01 -4.14
C PHE A 94 6.79 -0.57 -4.54
N ALA A 95 5.86 0.33 -4.88
CA ALA A 95 4.55 0.01 -5.41
C ALA A 95 4.10 1.08 -6.42
N ASP A 96 3.20 0.69 -7.33
CA ASP A 96 2.56 1.62 -8.26
C ASP A 96 1.41 2.38 -7.60
N VAL A 97 0.73 1.70 -6.68
CA VAL A 97 -0.43 2.21 -5.96
C VAL A 97 -0.22 1.98 -4.48
N TYR A 98 -0.33 3.05 -3.70
CA TYR A 98 -0.38 3.01 -2.24
C TYR A 98 -1.83 3.29 -1.82
N ILE A 99 -2.42 2.37 -1.07
CA ILE A 99 -3.77 2.48 -0.53
C ILE A 99 -3.62 2.58 0.98
N ASP A 100 -3.90 3.75 1.54
CA ASP A 100 -3.59 4.09 2.93
C ASP A 100 -4.55 5.19 3.40
N ASP A 101 -5.15 5.02 4.58
CA ASP A 101 -6.12 5.95 5.17
C ASP A 101 -5.52 7.33 5.48
N LYS A 102 -4.20 7.39 5.67
CA LYS A 102 -3.46 8.63 5.90
C LYS A 102 -3.02 9.30 4.61
N ALA A 103 -3.16 8.66 3.45
CA ALA A 103 -2.92 9.30 2.17
C ALA A 103 -3.87 10.49 1.98
N LYS A 104 -3.30 11.70 1.89
CA LYS A 104 -4.07 12.94 1.74
C LYS A 104 -4.27 13.33 0.28
N VAL A 105 -5.22 14.23 0.06
CA VAL A 105 -5.51 14.81 -1.26
C VAL A 105 -4.25 15.40 -1.88
N LYS A 106 -3.79 14.81 -2.99
CA LYS A 106 -2.54 15.19 -3.68
C LYS A 106 -2.44 16.68 -3.99
N ALA A 107 -3.54 17.29 -4.47
CA ALA A 107 -3.59 18.70 -4.82
C ALA A 107 -3.27 19.64 -3.64
N LYS A 108 -3.72 19.29 -2.43
CA LYS A 108 -3.44 20.07 -1.21
C LYS A 108 -1.93 20.22 -0.95
N TYR A 109 -1.14 19.24 -1.37
CA TYR A 109 0.31 19.20 -1.15
C TYR A 109 1.11 19.38 -2.45
N ARG A 110 0.47 19.87 -3.53
CA ARG A 110 1.10 20.10 -4.85
C ARG A 110 1.79 18.83 -5.40
N ILE A 111 1.10 17.69 -5.35
CA ILE A 111 1.62 16.39 -5.83
C ILE A 111 1.04 16.05 -7.23
N PRO A 112 1.85 15.59 -8.21
CA PRO A 112 3.30 15.48 -8.14
C PRO A 112 3.94 16.87 -8.04
N TYR A 113 5.04 16.96 -7.30
CA TYR A 113 5.76 18.21 -7.19
C TYR A 113 6.25 18.63 -8.57
N GLN A 114 5.78 19.78 -9.04
CA GLN A 114 6.12 20.33 -10.36
C GLN A 114 7.03 21.57 -10.28
N GLY A 115 7.56 21.89 -9.09
CA GLY A 115 8.30 23.13 -8.88
C GLY A 115 7.38 24.36 -8.86
N GLY A 116 7.65 25.32 -7.98
CA GLY A 116 6.95 26.60 -7.96
C GLY A 116 7.61 27.55 -6.97
N GLU A 117 7.93 28.76 -7.42
CA GLU A 117 8.37 29.85 -6.57
C GLU A 117 7.27 30.23 -5.58
N ASP A 118 7.64 30.52 -4.33
CA ASP A 118 6.75 31.11 -3.34
C ASP A 118 6.26 32.47 -3.87
N ASP A 119 5.02 32.51 -4.34
CA ASP A 119 4.25 33.75 -4.45
C ASP A 119 4.03 34.29 -3.03
N GLY A 120 4.99 35.08 -2.57
CA GLY A 120 4.95 35.83 -1.34
C GLY A 120 3.93 36.98 -1.32
N ARG A 121 2.70 36.79 -1.81
CA ARG A 121 1.60 37.76 -1.61
C ARG A 121 0.47 37.19 -0.77
N THR A 122 0.65 37.34 0.54
CA THR A 122 -0.43 37.89 1.36
C THR A 122 0.17 38.90 2.34
N ARG A 123 0.38 40.12 1.84
CA ARG A 123 0.28 41.34 2.64
C ARG A 123 -0.74 42.25 1.97
N SER A 124 -1.92 42.31 2.58
CA SER A 124 -2.81 43.47 2.61
C SER A 124 -3.76 43.26 3.77
#